data_AF-A0A0Q6YWJ9-F1
#
_entry.id   AF-A0A0Q6YWJ9-F1
#
_cell.length_a   1.000
_cell.length_b   1.000
_cell.length_c   1.000
_cell.angle_alpha   90.00
_cell.angle_beta   90.00
_cell.angle_gamma   90.00
#
_symmetry.space_group_name_H-M   'P 1'
#
loop_
_entity.id
_entity.type
_entity.pdbx_description
1 polymer ?
#
loop_
_entity_poly.entity_id
_entity_poly.type
_entity_poly.pdbx_seq_one_letter_code
_entity_poly.pdbx_strand_id
1 'polypeptide(L)'
;MSTRIRNGYIVQMAKQLEAGIINSGNPFVEDYLDSMDCSVAAEIANLRQLQAVVAKAPDVEPHMSFDVLKKWLYGWKAADKCLACMGLKNSAAWADGYYKAGRA
;
A
#
# COMPACT_ATOMS: atom_id res chain seq x y z
N MET A 1 12.30 -5.24 17.71
CA MET A 1 11.56 -4.55 16.64
C MET A 1 12.26 -4.85 15.33
N SER A 2 11.83 -5.88 14.61
CA SER A 2 12.50 -6.27 13.36
C SER A 2 12.03 -5.39 12.20
N THR A 3 12.84 -4.39 11.82
CA THR A 3 12.58 -3.54 10.65
C THR A 3 12.35 -4.38 9.39
N ARG A 4 13.06 -5.50 9.26
CA ARG A 4 12.91 -6.47 8.17
C ARG A 4 11.51 -7.08 8.08
N ILE A 5 10.92 -7.48 9.20
CA ILE A 5 9.57 -8.08 9.23
C ILE A 5 8.52 -7.05 8.80
N ARG A 6 8.62 -5.84 9.35
CA ARG A 6 7.75 -4.71 8.99
C ARG A 6 7.88 -4.33 7.51
N ASN A 7 9.10 -4.28 6.99
CA ASN A 7 9.38 -4.02 5.59
C ASN A 7 8.87 -5.15 4.67
N GLY A 8 8.97 -6.41 5.10
CA GLY A 8 8.37 -7.54 4.40
C GLY A 8 6.85 -7.41 4.28
N TYR A 9 6.18 -6.98 5.36
CA TYR A 9 4.74 -6.71 5.35
C TYR A 9 4.36 -5.56 4.40
N ILE A 10 5.13 -4.47 4.41
CA ILE A 10 4.98 -3.34 3.46
C ILE A 10 5.06 -3.84 2.01
N VAL A 11 6.07 -4.67 1.68
CA VAL A 11 6.23 -5.21 0.32
C VAL A 11 5.07 -6.11 -0.06
N GLN A 12 4.59 -6.96 0.87
CA GLN A 12 3.42 -7.79 0.64
C GLN A 12 2.18 -6.94 0.34
N MET A 13 1.94 -5.89 1.13
CA MET A 13 0.83 -4.96 0.93
C MET A 13 0.95 -4.25 -0.43
N ALA A 14 2.13 -3.73 -0.76
CA ALA A 14 2.36 -3.03 -2.02
C ALA A 14 2.09 -3.93 -3.24
N LYS A 15 2.49 -5.20 -3.18
CA LYS A 15 2.19 -6.20 -4.23
C LYS A 15 0.69 -6.48 -4.39
N GLN A 16 -0.03 -6.58 -3.27
CA GLN A 16 -1.48 -6.81 -3.32
C GLN A 16 -2.23 -5.59 -3.85
N LEU A 17 -1.81 -4.37 -3.49
CA LEU A 17 -2.36 -3.14 -4.03
C LEU A 17 -2.08 -3.01 -5.53
N GLU A 18 -0.85 -3.25 -5.96
CA GLU A 18 -0.48 -3.23 -7.38
C GLU A 18 -1.35 -4.20 -8.18
N ALA A 19 -1.47 -5.45 -7.72
CA ALA A 19 -2.31 -6.45 -8.36
C ALA A 19 -3.80 -6.07 -8.31
N GLY A 20 -4.28 -5.49 -7.22
CA GLY A 20 -5.66 -5.02 -7.08
C GLY A 20 -6.00 -3.92 -8.07
N ILE A 21 -5.12 -2.93 -8.20
CA ILE A 21 -5.30 -1.81 -9.14
C ILE A 21 -5.32 -2.34 -10.58
N ILE A 22 -4.35 -3.17 -10.96
CA ILE A 22 -4.23 -3.71 -12.32
C ILE A 22 -5.43 -4.59 -12.70
N ASN A 23 -5.92 -5.42 -11.76
CA ASN A 23 -6.92 -6.45 -12.07
C ASN A 23 -8.37 -6.04 -11.76
N SER A 24 -8.62 -4.97 -11.00
CA SER A 24 -9.98 -4.64 -10.56
C SER A 24 -10.94 -4.32 -11.71
N GLY A 25 -10.43 -3.66 -12.76
CA GLY A 25 -11.27 -3.10 -13.84
C GLY A 25 -12.36 -2.15 -13.35
N ASN A 26 -12.26 -1.66 -12.10
CA ASN A 26 -13.31 -0.89 -11.45
C ASN A 26 -13.02 0.61 -11.60
N PRO A 27 -13.88 1.39 -12.28
CA PRO A 27 -13.68 2.83 -12.48
C PRO A 27 -13.51 3.61 -11.18
N PHE A 28 -14.10 3.12 -10.08
CA PHE A 28 -13.98 3.75 -8.78
C PHE A 28 -12.53 3.81 -8.26
N VAL A 29 -11.67 2.87 -8.68
CA VAL A 29 -10.26 2.88 -8.30
C VAL A 29 -9.54 4.06 -8.95
N GLU A 30 -9.84 4.33 -10.22
CA GLU A 30 -9.32 5.48 -10.96
C GLU A 30 -9.86 6.79 -10.38
N ASP A 31 -11.19 6.90 -10.19
CA ASP A 31 -11.82 8.08 -9.58
C ASP A 31 -11.25 8.41 -8.19
N TYR A 32 -11.00 7.38 -7.38
CA TYR A 32 -10.42 7.54 -6.06
C TYR A 32 -8.99 8.08 -6.14
N LEU A 33 -8.17 7.53 -7.03
CA LEU A 33 -6.79 7.95 -7.22
C LEU A 33 -6.72 9.38 -7.78
N ASP A 34 -7.56 9.70 -8.77
CA ASP A 34 -7.71 11.05 -9.33
C ASP A 34 -8.16 12.05 -8.28
N SER A 35 -9.05 11.66 -7.35
CA SER A 35 -9.45 12.53 -6.23
C SER A 35 -8.28 12.89 -5.29
N MET A 36 -7.14 12.22 -5.41
CA MET A 36 -5.90 12.45 -4.67
C MET A 36 -4.79 13.00 -5.56
N ASP A 37 -5.13 13.54 -6.73
CA ASP A 37 -4.17 14.06 -7.71
C ASP A 37 -3.09 13.03 -8.10
N CYS A 38 -3.47 11.75 -8.14
CA CYS A 38 -2.57 10.63 -8.40
C CYS A 38 -3.15 9.75 -9.51
N SER A 39 -2.44 9.58 -10.63
CA SER A 39 -2.91 8.66 -11.67
C SER A 39 -2.65 7.21 -11.30
N VAL A 40 -3.42 6.29 -11.88
CA VAL A 40 -3.21 4.83 -11.77
C VAL A 40 -1.76 4.44 -12.10
N ALA A 41 -1.20 5.01 -13.17
CA ALA A 41 0.17 4.74 -13.59
C ALA A 41 1.21 5.24 -12.57
N ALA A 42 0.98 6.44 -12.00
CA ALA A 42 1.84 6.98 -10.96
C ALA A 42 1.79 6.14 -9.68
N GLU A 43 0.60 5.69 -9.27
CA GLU A 43 0.44 4.84 -8.11
C GLU A 43 1.15 3.49 -8.28
N ILE A 44 0.99 2.84 -9.43
CA ILE A 44 1.70 1.59 -9.74
C ILE A 44 3.22 1.81 -9.72
N ALA A 45 3.71 2.91 -10.30
CA ALA A 45 5.13 3.23 -10.29
C ALA A 45 5.66 3.42 -8.85
N ASN A 46 4.91 4.14 -8.00
CA ASN A 46 5.24 4.35 -6.59
C ASN A 46 5.30 3.02 -5.82
N LEU A 47 4.32 2.13 -6.02
CA LEU A 47 4.27 0.81 -5.39
C LEU A 47 5.44 -0.08 -5.83
N ARG A 48 5.81 -0.07 -7.10
CA ARG A 48 6.99 -0.78 -7.61
C ARG A 48 8.30 -0.22 -7.08
N GLN A 49 8.41 1.10 -7.03
CA GLN A 49 9.59 1.77 -6.50
C GLN A 49 9.78 1.44 -5.01
N LEU A 50 8.71 1.42 -4.23
CA LEU A 50 8.73 0.98 -2.84
C LEU A 50 9.25 -0.46 -2.70
N GLN A 51 8.74 -1.39 -3.50
CA GLN A 51 9.21 -2.77 -3.51
C GLN A 51 10.71 -2.86 -3.82
N ALA A 52 11.19 -2.11 -4.81
CA ALA A 52 12.59 -2.08 -5.20
C ALA A 52 13.51 -1.47 -4.13
N VAL A 53 13.07 -0.41 -3.44
CA VAL A 53 13.83 0.22 -2.35
C VAL A 53 13.98 -0.73 -1.17
N VAL A 54 12.89 -1.38 -0.75
CA VAL A 54 12.94 -2.37 0.33
C VAL A 54 13.82 -3.56 -0.05
N ALA A 55 13.76 -4.02 -1.31
CA ALA A 55 14.60 -5.12 -1.78
C ALA A 55 16.11 -4.80 -1.69
N LYS A 56 16.49 -3.54 -1.94
CA LYS A 56 17.89 -3.08 -1.83
C LYS A 56 18.35 -2.89 -0.39
N ALA A 57 17.45 -2.51 0.52
CA ALA A 57 17.77 -2.22 1.91
C ALA A 57 16.66 -2.76 2.85
N PRO A 58 16.57 -4.08 3.04
CA PRO A 58 15.47 -4.71 3.77
C PRO A 58 15.44 -4.36 5.26
N ASP A 59 16.57 -3.94 5.82
CA ASP A 59 16.72 -3.60 7.24
C ASP A 59 16.57 -2.09 7.52
N VAL A 60 16.37 -1.27 6.49
CA VAL A 60 16.26 0.19 6.60
C VAL A 60 14.81 0.61 6.34
N GLU A 61 14.28 1.49 7.18
CA GLU A 61 12.93 2.04 6.96
C GLU A 61 12.94 2.97 5.73
N PRO A 62 12.16 2.68 4.68
CA PRO A 62 12.17 3.52 3.49
C PRO A 62 11.39 4.82 3.74
N HIS A 63 12.03 5.97 3.54
CA HIS A 63 11.36 7.27 3.67
C HIS A 63 10.08 7.39 2.81
N MET A 64 10.11 6.87 1.58
CA MET A 64 8.95 6.85 0.66
C MET A 64 7.86 5.83 1.01
N SER A 65 8.17 4.79 1.81
CA SER A 65 7.20 3.72 2.11
C SER A 65 5.98 4.23 2.84
N PHE A 66 6.21 5.20 3.72
CA PHE A 66 5.20 5.66 4.63
C PHE A 66 4.18 6.54 3.90
N ASP A 67 4.59 7.34 2.93
CA ASP A 67 3.67 8.26 2.23
C ASP A 67 2.78 7.54 1.22
N VAL A 68 3.32 6.58 0.46
CA VAL A 68 2.53 5.77 -0.49
C VAL A 68 1.52 4.89 0.24
N LEU A 69 1.91 4.30 1.38
CA LEU A 69 1.05 3.39 2.13
C LEU A 69 0.15 4.09 3.16
N LYS A 70 0.45 5.32 3.59
CA LYS A 70 -0.34 6.08 4.59
C LYS A 70 -1.83 6.11 4.25
N LYS A 71 -2.17 6.41 3.00
CA LYS A 71 -3.57 6.51 2.57
C LYS A 71 -4.33 5.19 2.72
N TRP A 72 -3.64 4.08 2.44
CA TRP A 72 -4.19 2.73 2.55
C TRP A 72 -4.24 2.24 4.01
N LEU A 73 -3.28 2.65 4.85
CA LEU A 73 -3.21 2.27 6.26
C LEU A 73 -4.19 3.07 7.14
N TYR A 74 -4.39 4.35 6.86
CA TYR A 74 -5.21 5.25 7.67
C TYR A 74 -6.61 5.48 7.11
N GLY A 75 -7.01 4.73 6.08
CA GLY A 75 -8.37 4.82 5.54
C GLY A 75 -8.67 6.19 4.93
N TRP A 76 -7.68 6.84 4.30
CA TRP A 76 -7.84 8.22 3.87
C TRP A 76 -8.90 8.36 2.76
N LYS A 77 -9.89 9.23 2.97
CA LYS A 77 -11.05 9.46 2.10
C LYS A 77 -11.84 8.17 1.93
N ALA A 78 -11.98 7.68 0.69
CA ALA A 78 -12.72 6.47 0.37
C ALA A 78 -11.81 5.23 0.20
N ALA A 79 -10.64 5.21 0.87
CA ALA A 79 -9.67 4.12 0.77
C ALA A 79 -10.30 2.75 1.05
N ASP A 80 -11.15 2.61 2.07
CA ASP A 80 -11.79 1.34 2.40
C ASP A 80 -12.77 0.87 1.32
N LYS A 81 -13.49 1.80 0.69
CA LYS A 81 -14.35 1.50 -0.45
C LYS A 81 -13.50 1.06 -1.65
N CYS A 82 -12.37 1.72 -1.88
CA CYS A 82 -11.44 1.37 -2.95
C CYS A 82 -10.82 -0.02 -2.72
N LEU A 83 -10.36 -0.29 -1.49
CA LEU A 83 -9.85 -1.60 -1.06
C LEU A 83 -10.90 -2.70 -1.26
N ALA A 84 -12.16 -2.44 -0.91
CA ALA A 84 -13.26 -3.37 -1.15
C ALA A 84 -13.48 -3.63 -2.65
N CYS A 85 -13.41 -2.60 -3.50
CA CYS A 85 -13.48 -2.74 -4.97
C CYS A 85 -12.35 -3.60 -5.53
N MET A 86 -11.19 -3.65 -4.86
CA MET A 86 -10.06 -4.51 -5.22
C MET A 86 -10.09 -5.89 -4.55
N GLY A 87 -11.12 -6.20 -3.73
CA GLY A 87 -11.19 -7.46 -2.97
C GLY A 87 -10.13 -7.57 -1.87
N LEU A 88 -9.59 -6.43 -1.40
CA LEU A 88 -8.55 -6.37 -0.39
C LEU A 88 -9.11 -6.12 1.01
N LYS A 89 -8.28 -6.41 2.02
CA LYS A 89 -8.58 -6.07 3.41
C LYS A 89 -8.76 -4.56 3.58
N ASN A 90 -9.61 -4.16 4.52
CA ASN A 90 -9.77 -2.76 4.89
C ASN A 90 -8.49 -2.20 5.55
N SER A 91 -8.43 -0.87 5.63
CA SER A 91 -7.32 -0.12 6.21
C SER A 91 -7.00 -0.54 7.64
N ALA A 92 -8.02 -0.74 8.49
CA ALA A 92 -7.84 -1.17 9.88
C ALA A 92 -7.12 -2.53 9.99
N ALA A 93 -7.47 -3.50 9.16
CA ALA A 93 -6.82 -4.80 9.12
C ALA A 93 -5.38 -4.69 8.58
N TRP A 94 -5.13 -3.81 7.62
CA TRP A 94 -3.78 -3.52 7.14
C TRP A 94 -2.91 -2.89 8.24
N ALA A 95 -3.44 -1.89 8.95
CA ALA A 95 -2.78 -1.21 10.04
C ALA A 95 -2.45 -2.17 11.20
N ASP A 96 -3.40 -3.01 11.62
CA ASP A 96 -3.17 -4.01 12.67
C ASP A 96 -2.02 -4.97 12.30
N GLY A 97 -2.01 -5.50 11.07
CA GLY A 97 -0.92 -6.36 10.62
C GLY A 97 0.43 -5.62 10.53
N TYR A 98 0.43 -4.35 10.14
CA TYR A 98 1.64 -3.51 10.13
C TYR A 98 2.21 -3.31 11.55
N TYR A 99 1.35 -2.97 12.53
CA TYR A 99 1.79 -2.79 13.91
C TYR A 99 2.24 -4.11 14.56
N LYS A 100 1.58 -5.23 14.24
CA LYS A 100 2.00 -6.57 14.67
C LYS A 100 3.36 -6.95 14.11
N ALA A 101 3.59 -6.70 12.82
CA ALA A 101 4.89 -6.91 12.17
C ALA A 101 6.01 -6.05 12.79
N GLY A 102 5.67 -4.86 13.29
CA GLY A 102 6.59 -4.02 14.06
C GLY A 102 6.88 -4.56 15.46
N ARG A 103 5.93 -5.21 16.13
CA ARG A 103 6.11 -5.73 17.51
C ARG A 103 6.85 -7.08 17.58
N ALA A 104 6.96 -7.79 16.46
CA ALA A 104 7.74 -9.02 16.31
C ALA A 104 9.26 -8.78 16.30
#